data_AF-A0A392VJF7-F1
#
_entry.id   AF-A0A392VJF7-F1
#
_cell.length_a   1.000
_cell.length_b   1.000
_cell.length_c   1.000
_cell.angle_alpha   90.00
_cell.angle_beta   90.00
_cell.angle_gamma   90.00
#
_symmetry.space_group_name_H-M   'P 1'
#
loop_
_entity.id
_entity.type
_entity.pdbx_description
1 polymer ?
#
loop_
_entity_poly.entity_id
_entity_poly.type
_entity_poly.pdbx_seq_one_letter_code
_entity_poly.pdbx_strand_id
1 'polypeptide(L)' 'GHKSPILLRGNTPPRHSPPGSDEEDSRCPLSKEIMRAPIPTGFEKPPQLETYDGQFDPDEHIDNINAVLDF' A
#
# COMPACT_ATOMS: atom_id res chain seq x y z
N GLY A 1 32.25 -5.17 17.47
CA GLY A 1 32.14 -5.40 16.02
C GLY A 1 31.85 -6.87 15.78
N HIS A 2 30.59 -7.20 15.53
CA HIS A 2 30.12 -8.57 15.36
C HIS A 2 30.50 -9.08 13.98
N LYS A 3 31.20 -10.21 13.93
CA LYS A 3 31.54 -10.96 12.72
C LYS A 3 30.58 -12.13 12.64
N SER A 4 29.72 -12.14 11.63
CA SER A 4 28.87 -13.28 11.30
C SER A 4 29.66 -14.29 10.48
N PRO A 5 29.58 -15.59 10.79
CA PRO A 5 29.76 -16.63 9.79
C PRO A 5 28.43 -17.35 9.57
N ILE A 6 28.07 -17.44 8.30
CA ILE A 6 26.87 -18.08 7.75
C ILE A 6 27.15 -19.59 7.61
N LEU A 7 26.24 -20.39 8.19
CA LEU A 7 25.86 -21.78 7.87
C LEU A 7 26.85 -22.92 8.15
N LEU A 8 26.65 -23.60 9.29
CA LEU A 8 26.88 -25.04 9.41
C LEU A 8 25.53 -25.77 9.46
N ARG A 9 25.20 -26.34 8.30
CA ARG A 9 24.13 -27.26 7.99
C ARG A 9 24.20 -28.51 8.88
N GLY A 10 23.14 -28.80 9.63
CA GLY A 10 22.93 -30.11 10.26
C GLY A 10 21.95 -30.05 11.43
N ASN A 11 20.81 -30.75 11.29
CA ASN A 11 19.85 -31.11 12.33
C ASN A 11 18.79 -30.06 12.69
N THR A 12 17.90 -29.74 11.74
CA THR A 12 16.58 -29.20 12.08
C THR A 12 15.55 -30.32 11.83
N PRO A 13 14.74 -30.73 12.83
CA PRO A 13 13.68 -31.71 12.59
C PRO A 13 12.74 -31.15 11.51
N PRO A 14 12.09 -32.00 10.69
CA PRO A 14 11.12 -31.51 9.72
C PRO A 14 10.07 -30.73 10.51
N ARG A 15 10.08 -29.40 10.36
CA ARG A 15 9.02 -28.55 10.87
C ARG A 15 7.80 -28.87 10.02
N HIS A 16 7.12 -29.95 10.35
CA HIS A 16 5.72 -30.09 10.04
C HIS A 16 5.05 -28.88 10.68
N SER A 17 4.73 -27.88 9.85
CA SER A 17 3.74 -26.89 10.21
C SER A 17 2.51 -27.65 10.73
N PRO A 18 1.92 -27.25 11.86
CA PRO A 18 0.71 -27.92 12.34
C PRO A 18 -0.34 -27.88 11.22
N PRO A 19 -0.99 -29.01 10.90
CA PRO A 19 -2.15 -29.00 10.00
C PRO A 19 -3.26 -28.24 10.73
N GLY A 20 -3.56 -27.04 10.24
CA GLY A 20 -4.42 -26.10 10.95
C GLY A 20 -3.70 -24.85 11.41
N SER A 21 -2.64 -24.44 10.71
CA SER A 21 -2.44 -23.00 10.54
C SER A 21 -3.56 -22.52 9.61
N ASP A 22 -4.74 -22.42 10.20
CA ASP A 22 -5.85 -21.63 9.74
C ASP A 22 -5.40 -20.18 9.87
N GLU A 23 -4.42 -19.78 9.06
CA GLU A 23 -4.44 -18.43 8.53
C GLU A 23 -5.65 -18.36 7.59
N GLU A 24 -6.83 -18.43 8.22
CA GLU A 24 -8.10 -17.90 7.74
C GLU A 24 -7.72 -16.63 7.02
N ASP A 25 -8.16 -16.58 5.78
CA ASP A 25 -7.73 -15.68 4.73
C ASP A 25 -7.91 -14.22 5.19
N SER A 26 -6.99 -13.73 6.02
CA SER A 26 -7.03 -12.41 6.67
C SER A 26 -6.77 -11.32 5.63
N ARG A 27 -6.68 -11.71 4.36
CA ARG A 27 -6.71 -10.88 3.16
C ARG A 27 -8.12 -10.32 2.87
N CYS A 28 -9.14 -10.68 3.64
CA CYS A 28 -10.48 -10.09 3.56
C CYS A 28 -10.81 -9.25 4.82
N PRO A 29 -10.07 -8.17 5.13
CA PRO A 29 -10.33 -7.37 6.34
C PRO A 29 -11.62 -6.53 6.29
N LEU A 30 -12.45 -6.64 5.25
CA LEU A 30 -13.68 -5.87 5.07
C LEU A 30 -14.84 -6.78 4.66
N SER A 31 -16.01 -6.56 5.27
CA SER A 31 -17.23 -7.27 4.87
C SER A 31 -17.72 -6.80 3.50
N LYS A 32 -18.50 -7.65 2.80
CA LYS A 32 -19.14 -7.28 1.52
C LYS A 32 -20.05 -6.06 1.64
N GLU A 33 -20.62 -5.83 2.81
CA GLU A 33 -21.45 -4.66 3.11
C GLU A 33 -20.60 -3.39 3.12
N ILE A 34 -19.45 -3.40 3.80
CA ILE A 34 -18.52 -2.27 3.84
C ILE A 34 -17.98 -1.95 2.44
N MET A 35 -17.62 -2.97 1.65
CA MET A 35 -17.14 -2.76 0.27
C MET A 35 -18.20 -2.19 -0.69
N ARG A 36 -19.49 -2.35 -0.37
CA ARG A 36 -20.62 -1.86 -1.17
C ARG A 36 -21.21 -0.56 -0.65
N ALA A 37 -20.79 -0.11 0.53
CA ALA A 37 -21.26 1.14 1.09
C ALA A 37 -20.90 2.30 0.15
N PRO A 38 -21.80 3.26 -0.08
CA PRO A 38 -21.48 4.42 -0.89
C PRO A 38 -20.38 5.24 -0.20
N ILE A 39 -19.48 5.81 -1.00
CA ILE A 39 -18.51 6.79 -0.51
C ILE A 39 -19.25 8.05 -0.09
N PRO A 40 -19.00 8.62 1.11
CA PRO A 40 -19.60 9.88 1.51
C PRO A 40 -19.26 11.03 0.56
N THR A 41 -20.17 12.01 0.46
CA THR A 41 -19.91 13.21 -0.34
C THR A 41 -18.72 13.99 0.21
N GLY A 42 -17.82 14.42 -0.68
CA GLY A 42 -16.55 15.07 -0.34
C GLY A 42 -15.38 14.10 -0.12
N PHE A 43 -15.63 12.79 -0.15
CA PHE A 43 -14.60 11.74 -0.11
C PHE A 43 -14.48 10.99 -1.44
N GLU A 44 -15.08 11.51 -2.51
CA GLU A 44 -14.91 10.95 -3.83
C GLU A 44 -13.44 10.97 -4.26
N LYS A 45 -13.13 10.19 -5.31
CA LYS A 45 -11.79 10.16 -5.88
C LYS A 45 -11.38 11.60 -6.27
N PRO A 46 -10.20 12.09 -5.82
CA PRO A 46 -9.74 13.41 -6.21
C PRO A 46 -9.54 13.48 -7.73
N PRO A 47 -9.58 14.70 -8.31
CA PRO A 47 -9.23 14.88 -9.72
C PRO A 47 -7.83 14.34 -9.99
N GLN A 48 -7.61 13.87 -11.23
CA GLN A 48 -6.28 13.42 -11.64
C GLN A 48 -5.39 14.65 -11.76
N LEU A 49 -4.33 14.69 -10.96
CA LEU A 49 -3.29 15.70 -11.05
C LEU A 49 -2.13 15.14 -11.87
N GLU A 50 -1.63 15.95 -12.81
CA GLU A 50 -0.39 15.63 -13.51
C GLU A 50 0.77 15.55 -12.52
N THR A 51 1.74 14.68 -12.80
CA THR A 51 2.93 14.55 -11.94
C THR A 51 3.98 15.54 -12.43
N TYR A 52 4.62 16.27 -11.53
CA TYR A 52 5.74 17.14 -11.90
C TYR A 52 6.90 16.29 -12.45
N ASP A 53 7.28 16.53 -13.69
CA ASP A 53 8.34 15.80 -14.40
C ASP A 53 9.73 16.44 -14.27
N GLY A 54 9.80 17.61 -13.62
CA GLY A 54 11.03 18.37 -13.42
C GLY A 54 11.53 19.09 -14.67
N GLN A 55 10.75 19.12 -15.76
CA GLN A 55 11.11 19.82 -17.00
C GLN A 55 10.49 21.22 -17.10
N PHE A 56 9.27 21.38 -16.59
CA PHE A 56 8.56 22.65 -16.58
C PHE A 56 8.85 23.47 -15.33
N ASP A 57 8.41 24.73 -15.32
CA ASP A 57 8.56 25.60 -14.16
C ASP A 57 7.73 25.09 -12.96
N PRO A 58 8.28 25.05 -11.74
CA PRO A 58 7.57 24.54 -10.57
C PRO A 58 6.42 25.44 -10.11
N ASP A 59 6.51 26.76 -10.33
CA ASP A 59 5.45 27.69 -9.96
C ASP A 59 4.26 27.53 -10.93
N GLU A 60 4.54 27.37 -12.22
CA GLU A 60 3.51 27.03 -13.22
C GLU A 60 2.81 25.70 -12.90
N HIS A 61 3.56 24.69 -12.44
CA HIS A 61 2.96 23.41 -12.02
C HIS A 61 2.01 23.57 -10.83
N ILE A 62 2.37 24.41 -9.86
CA ILE A 62 1.52 24.73 -8.70
C ILE A 62 0.26 25.47 -9.14
N ASP A 63 0.37 26.45 -10.04
CA ASP A 63 -0.78 27.17 -10.59
C ASP A 63 -1.75 26.23 -11.30
N ASN A 64 -1.23 25.26 -12.07
CA ASN A 64 -2.04 24.24 -12.72
C ASN A 64 -2.75 23.33 -11.71
N ILE A 65 -2.11 22.97 -10.59
CA ILE A 65 -2.75 22.23 -9.50
C ILE A 65 -3.88 23.05 -8.87
N ASN A 66 -3.63 24.33 -8.56
CA ASN A 66 -4.62 25.21 -7.95
C ASN A 66 -5.82 25.43 -8.87
N ALA A 67 -5.59 25.59 -10.18
CA ALA A 67 -6.65 25.71 -11.18
C ALA A 67 -7.53 24.44 -11.29
N VAL A 68 -6.94 23.24 -11.14
CA VAL A 68 -7.68 21.97 -11.16
C VAL A 68 -8.47 21.74 -9.88
N LEU A 69 -7.95 22.21 -8.75
CA LEU A 69 -8.56 22.03 -7.44
C LEU A 69 -9.49 23.19 -7.03
N ASP A 70 -9.59 24.24 -7.85
CA ASP A 70 -10.42 25.44 -7.61
C ASP A 70 -10.12 26.09 -6.24
N PHE A 71 -8.83 26.21 -5.90
CA PHE A 71 -8.33 26.82 -4.66
C PHE A 71 -7.98 28.31 -4.80
#